data_AF-A0A251XRW8-F1
#
_entry.id   AF-A0A251XRW8-F1
#
_cell.length_a   1.000
_cell.length_b   1.000
_cell.length_c   1.000
_cell.angle_alpha   90.00
_cell.angle_beta   90.00
_cell.angle_gamma   90.00
#
_symmetry.space_group_name_H-M   'P 1'
#
loop_
_entity.id
_entity.type
_entity.pdbx_description
1 polymer ?
#
loop_
_entity_poly.entity_id
_entity_poly.type
_entity_poly.pdbx_seq_one_letter_code
_entity_poly.pdbx_strand_id
1 'polypeptide(L)'
;MLQGFADRYLRDADEGTAGIPTAAAGTVPAGDLAAAAALAGTWTSSRSPVTNPGALLALSGQTEIVPRADGTVAVTPKPLGVTTGVYERAGDHLWREVGGDAVLATREGADGTVSAISWGGSFTLLRAEPWQAASVVIPGLLAAVAVLLVSVVAWPATAIAGIGRRRSPRADAAGDVVPAPRPRRSRALLLSRIGQAVTLLALAGWTVAALEAMSFVDVSAVSLRTLQALQLVGALAVVPAALAVVQAVRTRRGAWIVAGRILVVLALAGIAAFAVGFRLLAPSVSY
;
A
#
# COMPACT_ATOMS: atom_id res chain seq x y z
N MET A 1 -24.14 -22.20 -41.22
CA MET A 1 -22.92 -21.37 -41.19
C MET A 1 -22.27 -21.25 -39.80
N LEU A 2 -22.82 -21.82 -38.70
CA LEU A 2 -22.18 -21.79 -37.36
C LEU A 2 -21.45 -23.08 -36.94
N GLN A 3 -21.66 -24.22 -37.61
CA GLN A 3 -21.06 -25.50 -37.20
C GLN A 3 -19.55 -25.62 -37.45
N GLY A 4 -18.99 -24.88 -38.40
CA GLY A 4 -17.55 -24.99 -38.73
C GLY A 4 -16.59 -24.24 -37.80
N PHE A 5 -17.09 -23.31 -36.97
CA PHE A 5 -16.24 -22.54 -36.05
C PHE A 5 -15.96 -23.26 -34.73
N ALA A 6 -16.89 -24.09 -34.24
CA ALA A 6 -16.73 -24.85 -33.00
C ALA A 6 -15.76 -26.04 -33.17
N ASP A 7 -15.80 -26.72 -34.31
CA ASP A 7 -14.98 -27.90 -34.61
C ASP A 7 -13.47 -27.64 -34.63
N ARG A 8 -13.03 -26.38 -34.82
CA ARG A 8 -11.60 -26.05 -34.84
C ARG A 8 -10.97 -26.09 -33.44
N TYR A 9 -11.75 -25.85 -32.39
CA TYR A 9 -11.26 -25.80 -31.02
C TYR A 9 -11.44 -27.12 -30.26
N LEU A 10 -12.19 -28.08 -30.83
CA LEU A 10 -12.46 -29.39 -30.23
C LEU A 10 -11.70 -30.53 -30.92
N ARG A 11 -10.97 -30.25 -32.02
CA ARG A 11 -10.32 -31.28 -32.85
C ARG A 11 -9.23 -32.09 -32.13
N ASP A 12 -8.72 -31.57 -31.02
CA ASP A 12 -7.69 -32.25 -30.23
C ASP A 12 -8.29 -33.17 -29.13
N ALA A 13 -9.62 -33.23 -28.99
CA ALA A 13 -10.29 -34.05 -27.98
C ALA A 13 -10.53 -35.52 -28.40
N ASP A 14 -10.55 -35.81 -29.72
CA ASP A 14 -11.03 -37.11 -30.22
C ASP A 14 -9.93 -38.08 -30.70
N GLU A 15 -8.65 -37.69 -30.73
CA GLU A 15 -7.55 -38.60 -31.12
C GLU A 15 -6.87 -39.33 -29.94
N GLY A 16 -7.44 -39.25 -28.72
CA GLY A 16 -6.84 -39.81 -27.50
C GLY A 16 -7.71 -40.76 -26.67
N THR A 17 -8.84 -41.27 -27.18
CA THR A 17 -9.70 -42.21 -26.42
C THR A 17 -9.14 -43.64 -26.46
N ALA A 18 -7.96 -43.81 -25.86
CA ALA A 18 -7.40 -45.11 -25.50
C ALA A 18 -7.30 -45.21 -23.97
N GLY A 19 -8.33 -45.83 -23.37
CA GLY A 19 -8.29 -46.41 -22.02
C GLY A 19 -8.16 -45.43 -20.87
N ILE A 20 -9.27 -45.09 -20.21
CA ILE A 20 -9.24 -44.55 -18.84
C ILE A 20 -8.75 -45.68 -17.93
N PRO A 21 -7.54 -45.60 -17.34
CA PRO A 21 -7.19 -46.53 -16.28
C PRO A 21 -8.01 -46.10 -15.05
N THR A 22 -8.83 -47.01 -14.53
CA THR A 22 -9.38 -46.86 -13.18
C THR A 22 -8.20 -46.79 -12.20
N ALA A 23 -7.81 -45.58 -11.83
CA ALA A 23 -6.78 -45.36 -10.83
C ALA A 23 -7.31 -45.90 -9.50
N ALA A 24 -6.70 -47.01 -9.08
CA ALA A 24 -6.81 -47.52 -7.72
C ALA A 24 -6.53 -46.38 -6.73
N ALA A 25 -7.20 -46.42 -5.58
CA ALA A 25 -6.91 -45.57 -4.43
C ALA A 25 -5.47 -45.82 -3.95
N GLY A 26 -4.52 -45.17 -4.61
CA GLY A 26 -3.13 -45.09 -4.24
C GLY A 26 -2.95 -43.87 -3.36
N THR A 27 -2.23 -44.06 -2.25
CA THR A 27 -1.64 -43.02 -1.40
C THR A 27 -1.42 -41.70 -2.12
N VAL A 28 -2.09 -40.64 -1.63
CA VAL A 28 -1.91 -39.25 -2.07
C VAL A 28 -0.40 -38.98 -2.14
N PRO A 29 0.16 -38.68 -3.33
CA PRO A 29 1.55 -38.28 -3.42
C PRO A 29 1.74 -37.05 -2.53
N ALA A 30 2.79 -37.03 -1.71
CA ALA A 30 3.17 -35.83 -0.98
C ALA A 30 3.20 -34.67 -1.99
N GLY A 31 2.38 -33.64 -1.76
CA GLY A 31 2.24 -32.54 -2.72
C GLY A 31 3.60 -31.91 -3.00
N ASP A 32 3.78 -31.36 -4.21
CA ASP A 32 5.03 -30.73 -4.58
C ASP A 32 5.24 -29.43 -3.78
N LEU A 33 6.01 -29.56 -2.70
CA LEU A 33 6.35 -28.47 -1.79
C LEU A 33 7.08 -27.32 -2.50
N ALA A 34 7.91 -27.62 -3.51
CA ALA A 34 8.64 -26.59 -4.25
C ALA A 34 7.68 -25.79 -5.14
N ALA A 35 6.76 -26.49 -5.82
CA ALA A 35 5.72 -25.84 -6.62
C ALA A 35 4.76 -25.00 -5.75
N ALA A 36 4.38 -25.50 -4.57
CA ALA A 36 3.57 -24.76 -3.62
C ALA A 36 4.29 -23.50 -3.11
N ALA A 37 5.58 -23.62 -2.78
CA ALA A 37 6.41 -22.50 -2.34
C ALA A 37 6.58 -21.44 -3.44
N ALA A 38 6.63 -21.82 -4.71
CA ALA A 38 6.73 -20.88 -5.83
C ALA A 38 5.51 -19.95 -5.94
N LEU A 39 4.33 -20.38 -5.46
CA LEU A 39 3.12 -19.56 -5.45
C LEU A 39 3.01 -18.60 -4.27
N ALA A 40 3.85 -18.77 -3.25
CA ALA A 40 3.77 -18.00 -2.02
C ALA A 40 3.86 -16.50 -2.27
N GLY A 41 3.04 -15.73 -1.55
CA GLY A 41 3.10 -14.28 -1.52
C GLY A 41 1.77 -13.59 -1.80
N THR A 42 1.87 -12.29 -2.08
CA THR A 42 0.74 -11.41 -2.30
C THR A 42 0.52 -11.17 -3.78
N TRP A 43 -0.76 -11.16 -4.17
CA TRP A 43 -1.19 -11.08 -5.55
C TRP A 43 -2.27 -10.01 -5.71
N THR A 44 -2.27 -9.29 -6.81
CA THR A 44 -3.26 -8.25 -7.13
C THR A 44 -4.02 -8.61 -8.40
N SER A 45 -5.29 -8.23 -8.47
CA SER A 45 -6.09 -8.37 -9.69
C SER A 45 -5.52 -7.50 -10.83
N SER A 46 -5.47 -8.06 -12.04
CA SER A 46 -5.18 -7.32 -13.27
C SER A 46 -6.31 -6.37 -13.68
N ARG A 47 -7.47 -6.44 -13.01
CA ARG A 47 -8.66 -5.62 -13.28
C ARG A 47 -8.82 -4.42 -12.33
N SER A 48 -7.81 -4.12 -11.53
CA SER A 48 -7.81 -2.94 -10.67
C SER A 48 -7.52 -1.66 -11.46
N PRO A 49 -8.08 -0.50 -11.08
CA PRO A 49 -7.70 0.78 -11.68
C PRO A 49 -6.20 1.07 -11.51
N VAL A 50 -5.52 1.58 -12.53
CA VAL A 50 -4.06 1.86 -12.49
C VAL A 50 -3.66 3.29 -12.87
N THR A 51 -4.61 4.09 -13.37
CA THR A 51 -4.36 5.45 -13.89
C THR A 51 -5.01 6.56 -13.06
N ASN A 52 -5.85 6.21 -12.09
CA ASN A 52 -6.62 7.14 -11.27
C ASN A 52 -6.49 6.77 -9.78
N PRO A 53 -6.97 7.62 -8.85
CA PRO A 53 -6.93 7.35 -7.41
C PRO A 53 -7.63 6.06 -6.96
N GLY A 54 -8.49 5.48 -7.80
CA GLY A 54 -9.08 4.15 -7.59
C GLY A 54 -8.03 3.03 -7.51
N ALA A 55 -6.78 3.29 -7.87
CA ALA A 55 -5.66 2.37 -7.63
C ALA A 55 -5.49 1.99 -6.14
N LEU A 56 -6.02 2.79 -5.20
CA LEU A 56 -6.09 2.41 -3.79
C LEU A 56 -6.91 1.12 -3.54
N LEU A 57 -7.89 0.80 -4.40
CA LEU A 57 -8.66 -0.44 -4.28
C LEU A 57 -7.79 -1.70 -4.45
N ALA A 58 -6.63 -1.57 -5.10
CA ALA A 58 -5.66 -2.66 -5.18
C ALA A 58 -5.06 -3.06 -3.82
N LEU A 59 -5.20 -2.23 -2.78
CA LEU A 59 -4.76 -2.57 -1.41
C LEU A 59 -5.76 -3.47 -0.68
N SER A 60 -7.07 -3.32 -0.94
CA SER A 60 -8.10 -4.14 -0.30
C SER A 60 -8.39 -5.43 -1.08
N GLY A 61 -8.17 -5.44 -2.39
CA GLY A 61 -8.44 -6.58 -3.28
C GLY A 61 -7.27 -7.54 -3.46
N GLN A 62 -6.37 -7.66 -2.49
CA GLN A 62 -5.20 -8.54 -2.60
C GLN A 62 -5.54 -9.98 -2.22
N THR A 63 -4.92 -10.92 -2.93
CA THR A 63 -4.97 -12.34 -2.63
C THR A 63 -3.64 -12.79 -2.04
N GLU A 64 -3.69 -13.39 -0.86
CA GLU A 64 -2.53 -14.00 -0.21
C GLU A 64 -2.54 -15.50 -0.47
N ILE A 65 -1.40 -16.03 -0.90
CA ILE A 65 -1.18 -17.45 -1.10
C ILE A 65 -0.11 -17.94 -0.12
N VAL A 66 -0.49 -18.91 0.70
CA VAL A 66 0.37 -19.51 1.72
C VAL A 66 0.55 -21.00 1.43
N PRO A 67 1.78 -21.49 1.20
CA PRO A 67 2.04 -22.91 1.02
C PRO A 67 1.83 -23.67 2.33
N ARG A 68 1.30 -24.89 2.23
CA ARG A 68 1.06 -25.78 3.36
C ARG A 68 2.07 -26.93 3.37
N ALA A 69 2.21 -27.56 4.54
CA ALA A 69 3.16 -28.66 4.74
C ALA A 69 2.81 -29.95 3.96
N ASP A 70 1.58 -30.06 3.45
CA ASP A 70 1.09 -31.17 2.62
C ASP A 70 1.33 -30.94 1.12
N GLY A 71 1.95 -29.81 0.74
CA GLY A 71 2.19 -29.44 -0.66
C GLY A 71 0.97 -28.86 -1.37
N THR A 72 -0.12 -28.58 -0.64
CA THR A 72 -1.23 -27.75 -1.13
C THR A 72 -0.95 -26.26 -0.87
N VAL A 73 -1.74 -25.39 -1.49
CA VAL A 73 -1.70 -23.94 -1.24
C VAL A 73 -3.02 -23.42 -0.69
N ALA A 74 -2.95 -22.57 0.32
CA ALA A 74 -4.09 -21.84 0.86
C ALA A 74 -4.18 -20.48 0.17
N VAL A 75 -5.31 -20.18 -0.47
CA VAL A 75 -5.55 -18.96 -1.23
C VAL A 75 -6.64 -18.15 -0.53
N THR A 76 -6.33 -16.92 -0.11
CA THR A 76 -7.24 -16.06 0.64
C THR A 76 -7.28 -14.63 0.06
N PRO A 77 -8.46 -14.13 -0.35
CA PRO A 77 -9.69 -14.88 -0.56
C PRO A 77 -9.55 -15.84 -1.75
N LYS A 78 -10.31 -16.92 -1.74
CA LYS A 78 -10.41 -17.82 -2.89
C LYS A 78 -11.09 -17.11 -4.07
N PRO A 79 -10.78 -17.47 -5.32
CA PRO A 79 -11.54 -17.08 -6.49
C PRO A 79 -13.05 -17.06 -6.26
N LEU A 80 -13.71 -15.94 -6.58
CA LEU A 80 -15.16 -15.75 -6.47
C LEU A 80 -15.73 -15.87 -5.03
N GLY A 81 -14.88 -15.86 -4.01
CA GLY A 81 -15.29 -15.95 -2.61
C GLY A 81 -14.63 -14.91 -1.73
N VAL A 82 -14.96 -14.97 -0.44
CA VAL A 82 -14.31 -14.18 0.64
C VAL A 82 -13.60 -15.07 1.66
N THR A 83 -13.71 -16.39 1.49
CA THR A 83 -13.13 -17.41 2.37
C THR A 83 -11.83 -17.95 1.79
N THR A 84 -11.05 -18.64 2.62
CA THR A 84 -9.87 -19.38 2.16
C THR A 84 -10.29 -20.62 1.36
N GLY A 85 -9.63 -20.84 0.23
CA GLY A 85 -9.71 -22.06 -0.58
C GLY A 85 -8.38 -22.79 -0.53
N VAL A 86 -8.41 -24.13 -0.52
CA VAL A 86 -7.21 -24.96 -0.55
C VAL A 86 -7.10 -25.59 -1.93
N TYR A 87 -5.92 -25.53 -2.54
CA TYR A 87 -5.70 -26.04 -3.88
C TYR A 87 -4.55 -27.06 -3.89
N GLU A 88 -4.78 -28.19 -4.54
CA GLU A 88 -3.79 -29.24 -4.79
C GLU A 88 -3.27 -29.14 -6.22
N ARG A 89 -2.05 -29.62 -6.47
CA ARG A 89 -1.48 -29.63 -7.81
C ARG A 89 -2.19 -30.69 -8.66
N ALA A 90 -2.70 -30.27 -9.82
CA ALA A 90 -3.40 -31.13 -10.77
C ALA A 90 -2.64 -31.30 -12.10
N GLY A 91 -1.60 -30.49 -12.34
CA GLY A 91 -0.71 -30.57 -13.50
C GLY A 91 0.48 -29.63 -13.35
N ASP A 92 1.28 -29.45 -14.39
CA ASP A 92 2.51 -28.61 -14.31
C ASP A 92 2.21 -27.14 -14.02
N HIS A 93 1.13 -26.63 -14.59
CA HIS A 93 0.69 -25.25 -14.40
C HIS A 93 -0.75 -25.17 -13.90
N LEU A 94 -1.27 -26.24 -13.29
CA LEU A 94 -2.68 -26.36 -12.92
C LEU A 94 -2.82 -26.79 -11.46
N TRP A 95 -3.70 -26.08 -10.75
CA TRP A 95 -4.06 -26.34 -9.37
C TRP A 95 -5.57 -26.44 -9.24
N ARG A 96 -6.09 -27.46 -8.56
CA ARG A 96 -7.52 -27.72 -8.39
C ARG A 96 -7.90 -27.56 -6.92
N GLU A 97 -9.07 -26.97 -6.67
CA GLU A 97 -9.59 -26.81 -5.31
C GLU A 97 -9.86 -28.18 -4.67
N VAL A 98 -9.38 -28.36 -3.44
CA VAL A 98 -9.62 -29.57 -2.66
C VAL A 98 -11.09 -29.57 -2.22
N GLY A 99 -11.85 -30.56 -2.70
CA GLY A 99 -13.28 -30.67 -2.42
C GLY A 99 -14.15 -29.69 -3.23
N GLY A 100 -13.63 -29.15 -4.34
CA GLY A 100 -14.37 -28.30 -5.26
C GLY A 100 -13.88 -28.42 -6.71
N ASP A 101 -14.49 -27.63 -7.59
CA ASP A 101 -14.23 -27.67 -9.04
C ASP A 101 -13.42 -26.47 -9.54
N ALA A 102 -13.02 -25.54 -8.66
CA ALA A 102 -12.28 -24.36 -9.07
C ALA A 102 -10.85 -24.75 -9.49
N VAL A 103 -10.38 -24.17 -10.60
CA VAL A 103 -9.05 -24.40 -11.14
C VAL A 103 -8.29 -23.09 -11.27
N LEU A 104 -7.03 -23.11 -10.86
CA LEU A 104 -6.06 -22.04 -11.05
C LEU A 104 -5.03 -22.49 -12.09
N ALA A 105 -4.74 -21.64 -13.06
CA ALA A 105 -3.67 -21.86 -14.02
C ALA A 105 -2.55 -20.84 -13.82
N THR A 106 -1.30 -21.30 -13.74
CA THR A 106 -0.13 -20.48 -13.42
C THR A 106 0.66 -20.16 -14.68
N ARG A 107 1.27 -18.99 -14.75
CA ARG A 107 2.22 -18.61 -15.81
C ARG A 107 3.52 -18.14 -15.18
N GLU A 108 4.63 -18.62 -15.71
CA GLU A 108 5.97 -18.20 -15.33
C GLU A 108 6.41 -16.93 -16.08
N GLY A 109 7.16 -16.07 -15.41
CA GLY A 109 7.86 -14.93 -15.97
C GLY A 109 9.18 -15.32 -16.63
N ALA A 110 9.88 -14.33 -17.19
CA ALA A 110 11.19 -14.53 -17.82
C ALA A 110 12.28 -14.99 -16.83
N ASP A 111 12.06 -14.78 -15.55
CA ASP A 111 12.90 -15.17 -14.42
C ASP A 111 12.60 -16.59 -13.90
N GLY A 112 11.68 -17.32 -14.54
CA GLY A 112 11.26 -18.66 -14.12
C GLY A 112 10.41 -18.66 -12.84
N THR A 113 9.97 -17.50 -12.36
CA THR A 113 9.07 -17.40 -11.20
C THR A 113 7.63 -17.30 -11.67
N VAL A 114 6.67 -17.80 -10.89
CA VAL A 114 5.25 -17.62 -11.22
C VAL A 114 4.92 -16.13 -11.14
N SER A 115 4.54 -15.54 -12.28
CA SER A 115 4.27 -14.11 -12.44
C SER A 115 2.78 -13.80 -12.56
N ALA A 116 1.97 -14.78 -12.99
CA ALA A 116 0.53 -14.63 -13.08
C ALA A 116 -0.23 -15.92 -12.71
N ILE A 117 -1.43 -15.76 -12.16
CA ILE A 117 -2.37 -16.86 -11.85
C ILE A 117 -3.72 -16.49 -12.43
N SER A 118 -4.24 -17.32 -13.33
CA SER A 118 -5.56 -17.11 -13.95
C SER A 118 -6.62 -18.04 -13.39
N TRP A 119 -7.87 -17.57 -13.36
CA TRP A 119 -9.04 -18.37 -13.03
C TRP A 119 -10.27 -17.91 -13.84
N GLY A 120 -11.21 -18.83 -14.07
CA GLY A 120 -12.50 -18.52 -14.73
C GLY A 120 -12.38 -17.93 -16.15
N GLY A 121 -11.28 -18.20 -16.86
CA GLY A 121 -11.00 -17.75 -18.23
C GLY A 121 -10.80 -16.24 -18.43
N SER A 122 -11.07 -15.40 -17.41
CA SER A 122 -11.21 -13.95 -17.57
C SER A 122 -10.48 -13.13 -16.50
N PHE A 123 -10.07 -13.77 -15.42
CA PHE A 123 -9.43 -13.12 -14.28
C PHE A 123 -7.98 -13.57 -14.17
N THR A 124 -7.11 -12.62 -13.84
CA THR A 124 -5.68 -12.87 -13.68
C THR A 124 -5.19 -12.10 -12.46
N LEU A 125 -4.57 -12.82 -11.55
CA LEU A 125 -3.75 -12.28 -10.50
C LEU A 125 -2.35 -12.05 -11.04
N LEU A 126 -1.77 -10.91 -10.69
CA LEU A 126 -0.38 -10.56 -10.94
C LEU A 126 0.34 -10.53 -9.60
N ARG A 127 1.61 -10.96 -9.58
CA ARG A 127 2.41 -10.90 -8.35
C ARG A 127 2.57 -9.45 -7.91
N ALA A 128 2.23 -9.15 -6.65
CA ALA A 128 2.37 -7.81 -6.11
C ALA A 128 3.83 -7.54 -5.77
N GLU A 129 4.32 -6.35 -6.14
CA GLU A 129 5.63 -5.89 -5.70
C GLU A 129 5.61 -5.51 -4.21
N PRO A 130 6.75 -5.54 -3.49
CA PRO A 130 6.77 -5.24 -2.05
C PRO A 130 6.18 -3.87 -1.67
N TRP A 131 6.29 -2.87 -2.54
CA TRP A 131 5.71 -1.54 -2.33
C TRP A 131 4.21 -1.45 -2.65
N GLN A 132 3.63 -2.51 -3.22
CA GLN A 132 2.20 -2.65 -3.48
C GLN A 132 1.51 -3.47 -2.39
N ALA A 133 2.23 -4.36 -1.70
CA ALA A 133 1.67 -5.22 -0.67
C ALA A 133 1.08 -4.41 0.50
N ALA A 134 -0.21 -4.60 0.79
CA ALA A 134 -0.91 -3.87 1.83
C ALA A 134 -0.31 -4.10 3.22
N SER A 135 0.21 -5.32 3.47
CA SER A 135 0.94 -5.70 4.69
C SER A 135 2.20 -4.87 4.93
N VAL A 136 2.79 -4.28 3.89
CA VAL A 136 3.98 -3.41 3.99
C VAL A 136 3.56 -1.95 4.00
N VAL A 137 2.68 -1.58 3.07
CA VAL A 137 2.31 -0.19 2.81
C VAL A 137 1.48 0.41 3.94
N ILE A 138 0.47 -0.31 4.44
CA ILE A 138 -0.45 0.21 5.46
C ILE A 138 0.28 0.49 6.78
N PRO A 139 1.10 -0.43 7.33
CA PRO A 139 1.85 -0.13 8.55
C PRO A 139 2.83 1.03 8.37
N GLY A 140 3.51 1.12 7.23
CA GLY A 140 4.41 2.24 6.91
C GLY A 140 3.67 3.59 6.85
N LEU A 141 2.50 3.62 6.22
CA LEU A 141 1.65 4.80 6.17
C LEU A 141 1.15 5.21 7.56
N LEU A 142 0.68 4.26 8.37
CA LEU A 142 0.22 4.51 9.75
C LEU A 142 1.35 5.04 10.63
N ALA A 143 2.56 4.48 10.52
CA ALA A 143 3.73 4.97 11.23
C ALA A 143 4.08 6.41 10.82
N ALA A 144 4.06 6.73 9.52
CA ALA A 144 4.26 8.09 9.03
C ALA A 144 3.21 9.06 9.56
N VAL A 145 1.94 8.69 9.54
CA VAL A 145 0.83 9.49 10.10
C VAL A 145 1.03 9.73 11.60
N ALA A 146 1.38 8.69 12.37
CA ALA A 146 1.65 8.82 13.80
C ALA A 146 2.78 9.82 14.10
N VAL A 147 3.87 9.77 13.34
CA VAL A 147 4.97 10.74 13.43
C VAL A 147 4.47 12.17 13.19
N LEU A 148 3.68 12.38 12.14
CA LEU A 148 3.15 13.71 11.82
C LEU A 148 2.20 14.21 12.91
N LEU A 149 1.31 13.36 13.42
CA LEU A 149 0.41 13.69 14.52
C LEU A 149 1.18 14.11 15.78
N VAL A 150 2.17 13.31 16.19
CA VAL A 150 3.03 13.63 17.35
C VAL A 150 3.74 14.96 17.12
N SER A 151 4.30 15.20 15.94
CA SER A 151 5.00 16.44 15.61
C SER A 151 4.06 17.67 15.65
N VAL A 152 2.86 17.55 15.09
CA VAL A 152 1.86 18.63 15.04
C VAL A 152 1.31 18.94 16.43
N VAL A 153 1.06 17.93 17.27
CA VAL A 153 0.51 18.08 18.64
C VAL A 153 1.58 18.49 19.67
N ALA A 154 2.82 18.01 19.54
CA ALA A 154 3.90 18.36 20.47
C ALA A 154 4.23 19.86 20.43
N TRP A 155 4.00 20.54 19.31
CA TRP A 155 4.23 21.98 19.22
C TRP A 155 3.30 22.84 20.10
N PRO A 156 1.96 22.78 19.99
CA PRO A 156 1.07 23.54 20.85
C PRO A 156 1.27 23.18 22.32
N ALA A 157 1.50 21.89 22.65
CA ALA A 157 1.77 21.46 24.01
C ALA A 157 3.04 22.13 24.60
N THR A 158 4.15 22.14 23.85
CA THR A 158 5.40 22.81 24.28
C THR A 158 5.30 24.33 24.28
N ALA A 159 4.49 24.92 23.40
CA ALA A 159 4.20 26.35 23.40
C ALA A 159 3.41 26.76 24.65
N ILE A 160 2.35 26.01 25.00
CA ILE A 160 1.51 26.25 26.18
C ILE A 160 2.30 26.01 27.48
N ALA A 161 3.01 24.89 27.60
CA ALA A 161 3.89 24.62 28.74
C ALA A 161 5.01 25.66 28.88
N GLY A 162 5.53 26.16 27.75
CA GLY A 162 6.52 27.22 27.70
C GLY A 162 5.98 28.61 28.08
N ILE A 163 4.68 28.87 27.86
CA ILE A 163 4.02 30.12 28.30
C ILE A 163 3.97 30.17 29.83
N GLY A 164 3.76 29.04 30.50
CA GLY A 164 3.81 28.93 31.98
C GLY A 164 5.20 29.22 32.57
N ARG A 165 6.28 28.75 31.92
CA ARG A 165 7.67 29.01 32.38
C ARG A 165 8.19 30.43 32.08
N ARG A 166 7.55 31.17 31.17
CA ARG A 166 7.94 32.55 30.82
C ARG A 166 7.39 33.62 31.76
N ARG A 167 6.56 33.25 32.74
CA ARG A 167 5.99 34.16 33.76
C ARG A 167 6.67 34.09 35.13
N SER A 168 7.79 33.38 35.26
CA SER A 168 8.62 33.52 36.46
C SER A 168 9.72 34.53 36.13
N PRO A 169 9.55 35.83 36.45
CA PRO A 169 10.70 36.71 36.54
C PRO A 169 11.58 36.11 37.64
N ARG A 170 12.74 35.59 37.27
CA ARG A 170 13.85 35.50 38.22
C ARG A 170 14.21 36.94 38.56
N ALA A 171 13.55 37.49 39.57
CA ALA A 171 14.17 38.47 40.42
C ALA A 171 15.29 37.71 41.14
N ASP A 172 16.53 37.92 40.70
CA ASP A 172 17.57 38.44 41.59
C ASP A 172 18.92 38.60 40.87
N ALA A 173 19.52 39.75 41.16
CA ALA A 173 20.94 40.10 41.16
C ALA A 173 21.71 40.26 39.84
N ALA A 174 21.89 41.54 39.47
CA ALA A 174 23.13 42.19 39.01
C ALA A 174 23.89 41.65 37.77
N GLY A 175 24.04 42.53 36.77
CA GLY A 175 25.15 42.52 35.81
C GLY A 175 24.86 41.85 34.46
N ASP A 176 24.84 42.65 33.40
CA ASP A 176 24.83 42.26 31.98
C ASP A 176 23.74 41.30 31.51
N VAL A 177 22.54 41.86 31.28
CA VAL A 177 21.53 41.23 30.45
C VAL A 177 21.98 41.33 28.98
N VAL A 178 22.86 40.43 28.56
CA VAL A 178 22.99 40.07 27.14
C VAL A 178 21.60 39.63 26.68
N PRO A 179 20.95 40.32 25.73
CA PRO A 179 19.64 39.90 25.26
C PRO A 179 19.83 38.54 24.59
N ALA A 180 19.44 37.46 25.28
CA ALA A 180 19.46 36.12 24.74
C ALA A 180 18.80 36.16 23.36
N PRO A 181 19.48 35.74 22.28
CA PRO A 181 18.97 35.90 20.92
C PRO A 181 17.57 35.28 20.86
N ARG A 182 16.55 36.12 20.66
CA ARG A 182 15.19 35.66 20.38
C ARG A 182 15.33 34.68 19.21
N PRO A 183 14.94 33.40 19.37
CA PRO A 183 15.10 32.45 18.27
C PRO A 183 14.24 32.96 17.12
N ARG A 184 14.87 33.51 16.08
CA ARG A 184 14.19 33.92 14.85
C ARG A 184 13.28 32.78 14.45
N ARG A 185 11.97 33.06 14.41
CA ARG A 185 10.94 32.09 14.05
C ARG A 185 11.28 31.57 12.65
N SER A 186 11.84 30.36 12.56
CA SER A 186 12.30 29.81 11.28
C SER A 186 11.09 29.66 10.37
N ARG A 187 11.05 30.45 9.30
CA ARG A 187 9.98 30.38 8.29
C ARG A 187 9.87 28.97 7.72
N ALA A 188 10.99 28.30 7.47
CA ALA A 188 11.03 26.92 7.01
C ALA A 188 10.34 25.95 7.99
N LEU A 189 10.53 26.13 9.29
CA LEU A 189 9.84 25.31 10.30
C LEU A 189 8.33 25.57 10.32
N LEU A 190 7.90 26.82 10.15
CA LEU A 190 6.47 27.16 10.06
C LEU A 190 5.85 26.52 8.81
N LEU A 191 6.49 26.68 7.65
CA LEU A 191 6.02 26.09 6.39
C LEU A 191 5.96 24.56 6.47
N SER A 192 6.97 23.92 7.08
CA SER A 192 6.95 22.47 7.32
C SER A 192 5.74 22.05 8.15
N ARG A 193 5.41 22.78 9.23
CA ARG A 193 4.26 22.44 10.08
C ARG A 193 2.92 22.63 9.38
N ILE A 194 2.77 23.72 8.63
CA ILE A 194 1.58 23.95 7.80
C ILE A 194 1.46 22.79 6.81
N GLY A 195 2.55 22.42 6.14
CA GLY A 195 2.58 21.30 5.22
C GLY A 195 2.23 19.95 5.86
N GLN A 196 2.67 19.68 7.09
CA GLN A 196 2.26 18.49 7.85
C GLN A 196 0.75 18.47 8.09
N ALA A 197 0.18 19.61 8.54
CA ALA A 197 -1.26 19.73 8.77
C ALA A 197 -2.07 19.55 7.47
N VAL A 198 -1.60 20.16 6.38
CA VAL A 198 -2.20 20.00 5.04
C VAL A 198 -2.13 18.55 4.56
N THR A 199 -1.00 17.86 4.79
CA THR A 199 -0.84 16.44 4.44
C THR A 199 -1.82 15.56 5.21
N LEU A 200 -1.97 15.79 6.52
CA LEU A 200 -2.93 15.06 7.35
C LEU A 200 -4.38 15.33 6.91
N LEU A 201 -4.69 16.58 6.57
CA LEU A 201 -6.01 16.96 6.05
C LEU A 201 -6.29 16.30 4.69
N ALA A 202 -5.31 16.26 3.79
CA ALA A 202 -5.42 15.58 2.51
C ALA A 202 -5.69 14.09 2.69
N LEU A 203 -4.94 13.41 3.56
CA LEU A 203 -5.14 12.00 3.87
C LEU A 203 -6.52 11.73 4.48
N ALA A 204 -6.97 12.56 5.42
CA ALA A 204 -8.32 12.44 5.98
C ALA A 204 -9.39 12.60 4.90
N GLY A 205 -9.22 13.57 4.00
CA GLY A 205 -10.12 13.77 2.87
C GLY A 205 -10.14 12.60 1.88
N TRP A 206 -8.98 11.99 1.59
CA TRP A 206 -8.91 10.77 0.79
C TRP A 206 -9.61 9.58 1.47
N THR A 207 -9.49 9.44 2.79
CA THR A 207 -10.22 8.41 3.55
C THR A 207 -11.73 8.61 3.42
N VAL A 208 -12.22 9.85 3.56
CA VAL A 208 -13.65 10.16 3.39
C VAL A 208 -14.11 9.85 1.97
N ALA A 209 -13.37 10.31 0.95
CA ALA A 209 -13.69 10.03 -0.45
C ALA A 209 -13.72 8.51 -0.76
N ALA A 210 -12.80 7.74 -0.16
CA ALA A 210 -12.79 6.28 -0.31
C ALA A 210 -14.04 5.63 0.34
N LEU A 211 -14.45 6.09 1.52
CA LEU A 211 -15.65 5.60 2.21
C LEU A 211 -16.94 5.94 1.44
N GLU A 212 -17.02 7.15 0.88
CA GLU A 212 -18.12 7.57 0.00
C GLU A 212 -18.19 6.67 -1.24
N ALA A 213 -17.07 6.48 -1.95
CA ALA A 213 -17.01 5.63 -3.13
C ALA A 213 -17.38 4.16 -2.82
N MET A 214 -16.91 3.62 -1.68
CA MET A 214 -17.28 2.27 -1.23
C MET A 214 -18.76 2.15 -0.85
N SER A 215 -19.42 3.27 -0.50
CA SER A 215 -20.84 3.34 -0.20
C SER A 215 -21.68 3.69 -1.44
N PHE A 216 -21.09 3.62 -2.64
CA PHE A 216 -21.72 4.00 -3.91
C PHE A 216 -22.23 5.44 -3.95
N VAL A 217 -21.60 6.33 -3.17
CA VAL A 217 -21.86 7.76 -3.19
C VAL A 217 -20.91 8.42 -4.20
N ASP A 218 -21.48 9.22 -5.10
CA ASP A 218 -20.71 9.97 -6.09
C ASP A 218 -19.83 11.02 -5.41
N VAL A 219 -18.52 10.89 -5.57
CA VAL A 219 -17.55 11.89 -5.09
C VAL A 219 -17.39 12.96 -6.16
N SER A 220 -17.64 14.23 -5.84
CA SER A 220 -17.53 15.27 -6.87
C SER A 220 -16.10 15.40 -7.42
N ALA A 221 -15.97 15.65 -8.73
CA ALA A 221 -14.67 15.90 -9.35
C ALA A 221 -13.94 17.10 -8.72
N VAL A 222 -14.68 18.12 -8.26
CA VAL A 222 -14.13 19.29 -7.56
C VAL A 222 -13.51 18.89 -6.23
N SER A 223 -14.17 18.01 -5.47
CA SER A 223 -13.63 17.46 -4.22
C SER A 223 -12.31 16.74 -4.48
N LEU A 224 -12.27 15.85 -5.47
CA LEU A 224 -11.08 15.09 -5.83
C LEU A 224 -9.93 16.00 -6.30
N ARG A 225 -10.19 17.03 -7.10
CA ARG A 225 -9.19 18.03 -7.49
C ARG A 225 -8.66 18.82 -6.29
N THR A 226 -9.52 19.13 -5.32
CA THR A 226 -9.12 19.80 -4.09
C THR A 226 -8.20 18.90 -3.26
N LEU A 227 -8.51 17.62 -3.15
CA LEU A 227 -7.66 16.63 -2.48
C LEU A 227 -6.30 16.47 -3.18
N GLN A 228 -6.28 16.45 -4.51
CA GLN A 228 -5.04 16.45 -5.30
C GLN A 228 -4.18 17.66 -5.02
N ALA A 229 -4.77 18.86 -4.98
CA ALA A 229 -4.05 20.09 -4.67
C ALA A 229 -3.49 20.08 -3.25
N LEU A 230 -4.29 19.67 -2.26
CA LEU A 230 -3.84 19.53 -0.88
C LEU A 230 -2.70 18.50 -0.76
N GLN A 231 -2.83 17.36 -1.44
CA GLN A 231 -1.80 16.32 -1.45
C GLN A 231 -0.51 16.81 -2.10
N LEU A 232 -0.59 17.59 -3.18
CA LEU A 232 0.57 18.20 -3.83
C LEU A 232 1.26 19.21 -2.92
N VAL A 233 0.51 20.06 -2.24
CA VAL A 233 1.05 21.00 -1.23
C VAL A 233 1.73 20.24 -0.09
N GLY A 234 1.12 19.14 0.36
CA GLY A 234 1.72 18.22 1.35
C GLY A 234 3.04 17.62 0.88
N ALA A 235 3.09 17.13 -0.37
CA ALA A 235 4.33 16.61 -0.97
C ALA A 235 5.43 17.68 -1.08
N LEU A 236 5.08 18.91 -1.48
CA LEU A 236 6.01 20.03 -1.53
C LEU A 236 6.56 20.44 -0.15
N ALA A 237 5.86 20.07 0.94
CA ALA A 237 6.30 20.35 2.30
C ALA A 237 7.57 19.58 2.73
N VAL A 238 7.97 18.56 1.97
CA VAL A 238 9.26 17.87 2.17
C VAL A 238 10.42 18.86 2.09
N VAL A 239 10.37 19.83 1.18
CA VAL A 239 11.44 20.83 0.98
C VAL A 239 11.64 21.71 2.23
N PRO A 240 10.63 22.44 2.75
CA PRO A 240 10.80 23.23 3.97
C PRO A 240 11.12 22.36 5.20
N ALA A 241 10.67 21.10 5.25
CA ALA A 241 11.04 20.16 6.31
C ALA A 241 12.55 19.81 6.28
N ALA A 242 13.09 19.51 5.10
CA ALA A 242 14.52 19.25 4.91
C ALA A 242 15.37 20.50 5.26
N LEU A 243 14.94 21.68 4.83
CA LEU A 243 15.59 22.94 5.22
C LEU A 243 15.57 23.15 6.74
N ALA A 244 14.50 22.74 7.42
CA ALA A 244 14.44 22.79 8.88
C ALA A 244 15.43 21.81 9.54
N VAL A 245 15.69 20.63 8.97
CA VAL A 245 16.76 19.72 9.43
C VAL A 245 18.12 20.40 9.30
N VAL A 246 18.45 20.92 8.10
CA VAL A 246 19.74 21.61 7.85
C VAL A 246 19.95 22.76 8.82
N GLN A 247 18.92 23.56 9.09
CA GLN A 247 19.00 24.63 10.08
C GLN A 247 19.21 24.11 11.51
N ALA A 248 18.60 23.00 11.91
CA ALA A 248 18.85 22.40 13.23
C ALA A 248 20.29 21.93 13.39
N VAL A 249 20.83 21.27 12.36
CA VAL A 249 22.23 20.80 12.34
C VAL A 249 23.19 21.98 12.40
N ARG A 250 23.00 23.00 11.55
CA ARG A 250 23.85 24.20 11.53
C ARG A 250 23.82 24.99 12.83
N THR A 251 22.67 25.03 13.50
CA THR A 251 22.53 25.69 14.81
C THR A 251 22.90 24.77 15.99
N ARG A 252 23.51 23.61 15.72
CA ARG A 252 23.92 22.60 16.71
C ARG A 252 22.85 22.29 17.74
N ARG A 253 21.59 22.19 17.30
CA ARG A 253 20.51 21.75 18.19
C ARG A 253 20.78 20.32 18.62
N GLY A 254 20.41 19.99 19.86
CA GLY A 254 20.64 18.66 20.43
C GLY A 254 20.17 17.53 19.51
N ALA A 255 20.88 16.40 19.54
CA ALA A 255 20.69 15.28 18.62
C ALA A 255 19.22 14.81 18.51
N TRP A 256 18.49 14.79 19.63
CA TRP A 256 17.06 14.45 19.66
C TRP A 256 16.17 15.37 18.81
N ILE A 257 16.48 16.66 18.73
CA ILE A 257 15.73 17.62 17.91
C ILE A 257 16.00 17.36 16.42
N VAL A 258 17.25 17.02 16.08
CA VAL A 258 17.63 16.69 14.71
C VAL A 258 16.95 15.39 14.28
N ALA A 259 17.02 14.34 15.11
CA ALA A 259 16.38 13.06 14.86
C ALA A 259 14.86 13.21 14.63
N GLY A 260 14.15 13.96 15.50
CA GLY A 260 12.72 14.22 15.32
C GLY A 260 12.40 14.94 14.00
N ARG A 261 13.24 15.88 13.55
CA ARG A 261 13.05 16.56 12.26
C ARG A 261 13.33 15.65 11.07
N ILE A 262 14.32 14.78 11.17
CA ILE A 262 14.60 13.76 10.14
C ILE A 262 13.40 12.82 10.03
N LEU A 263 12.84 12.37 11.15
CA LEU A 263 11.67 11.50 11.18
C LEU A 263 10.46 12.14 10.48
N VAL A 264 10.23 13.44 10.67
CA VAL A 264 9.19 14.20 9.95
C VAL A 264 9.46 14.25 8.44
N VAL A 265 10.71 14.45 8.02
CA VAL A 265 11.06 14.44 6.59
C VAL A 265 10.80 13.07 5.98
N LEU A 266 11.21 11.99 6.66
CA LEU A 266 10.96 10.62 6.23
C LEU A 266 9.46 10.31 6.14
N ALA A 267 8.67 10.76 7.12
CA ALA A 267 7.22 10.58 7.11
C ALA A 267 6.55 11.31 5.93
N LEU A 268 6.90 12.58 5.69
CA LEU A 268 6.38 13.34 4.55
C LEU A 268 6.79 12.73 3.21
N ALA A 269 8.05 12.31 3.08
CA ALA A 269 8.56 11.67 1.88
C ALA A 269 7.87 10.32 1.62
N GLY A 270 7.65 9.51 2.67
CA GLY A 270 6.92 8.25 2.58
C GLY A 270 5.48 8.44 2.13
N ILE A 271 4.77 9.41 2.70
CA ILE A 271 3.39 9.75 2.28
C ILE A 271 3.36 10.28 0.85
N ALA A 272 4.35 11.09 0.44
CA ALA A 272 4.45 11.56 -0.94
C ALA A 272 4.71 10.40 -1.92
N ALA A 273 5.61 9.48 -1.58
CA ALA A 273 5.87 8.28 -2.37
C ALA A 273 4.63 7.39 -2.49
N PHE A 274 3.89 7.20 -1.39
CA PHE A 274 2.60 6.52 -1.39
C PHE A 274 1.60 7.20 -2.33
N ALA A 275 1.45 8.53 -2.25
CA ALA A 275 0.52 9.26 -3.09
C ALA A 275 0.86 9.18 -4.59
N VAL A 276 2.15 9.10 -4.94
CA VAL A 276 2.58 8.87 -6.33
C VAL A 276 2.33 7.43 -6.75
N GLY A 277 2.73 6.45 -5.93
CA GLY A 277 2.59 5.02 -6.23
C GLY A 277 1.14 4.58 -6.41
N PHE A 278 0.23 5.10 -5.58
CA PHE A 278 -1.21 4.83 -5.64
C PHE A 278 -2.01 5.88 -6.41
N ARG A 279 -1.33 6.66 -7.27
CA ARG A 279 -1.97 7.55 -8.26
C ARG A 279 -2.92 8.61 -7.68
N LEU A 280 -2.74 8.98 -6.41
CA LEU A 280 -3.50 10.07 -5.79
C LEU A 280 -3.25 11.41 -6.47
N LEU A 281 -2.07 11.59 -7.07
CA LEU A 281 -1.70 12.79 -7.83
C LEU A 281 -1.92 12.64 -9.35
N ALA A 282 -2.60 11.59 -9.80
CA ALA A 282 -2.80 11.38 -11.23
C ALA A 282 -3.71 12.47 -11.84
N PRO A 283 -3.42 12.96 -13.07
CA PRO A 283 -4.24 13.99 -13.71
C PRO A 283 -5.68 13.54 -14.00
N SER A 284 -5.88 12.23 -14.18
CA SER A 284 -7.19 11.64 -14.43
C SER A 284 -7.96 11.43 -13.13
N VAL A 285 -9.20 11.91 -13.13
CA VAL A 285 -10.14 11.82 -12.01
C VAL A 285 -11.40 11.04 -12.44
N SER A 286 -11.44 10.55 -13.67
CA SER A 286 -12.54 9.72 -14.18
C SER A 286 -12.43 8.30 -13.65
N TYR A 287 -13.53 7.79 -13.12
CA TYR A 287 -13.75 6.40 -12.71
C TYR A 287 -14.77 5.74 -13.64
#